data_AF-A0A6P0Z6C9-F1
#
_entry.id   AF-A0A6P0Z6C9-F1
#
_cell.length_a   1.000
_cell.length_b   1.000
_cell.length_c   1.000
_cell.angle_alpha   90.00
_cell.angle_beta   90.00
_cell.angle_gamma   90.00
#
_symmetry.space_group_name_H-M   'P 1'
#
loop_
_entity.id
_entity.type
_entity.pdbx_description
1 polymer ?
#
loop_
_entity_poly.entity_id
_entity_poly.type
_entity_poly.pdbx_seq_one_letter_code
_entity_poly.pdbx_strand_id
1 'polypeptide(L)' 'MVTAPQTKSSQVSKQQSFVLWFEEVGIADIPLVGGKNASLGEMIQQLTPQGVNVPTGFATTAYAYRYFIKAAGLEEKLR' A
#
# COMPACT_ATOMS: atom_id res chain seq x y z
N MET A 1 17.40 14.99 24.77
CA MET A 1 16.45 15.20 23.65
C MET A 1 17.22 15.01 22.36
N VAL A 2 17.09 13.85 21.72
CA VAL A 2 17.65 13.64 20.37
C VAL A 2 16.46 13.70 19.42
N THR A 3 16.23 14.87 18.85
CA THR A 3 15.19 15.06 17.83
C THR A 3 15.71 14.44 16.54
N ALA A 4 15.05 13.37 16.07
CA ALA A 4 15.35 12.77 14.78
C ALA A 4 15.15 13.81 13.66
N PRO A 5 16.03 13.86 12.65
CA PRO A 5 15.90 14.82 11.57
C PRO A 5 14.65 14.49 10.75
N GLN A 6 13.75 15.46 10.66
CA GLN A 6 12.60 15.47 9.76
C GLN A 6 13.11 15.56 8.32
N THR A 7 13.43 14.42 7.72
CA THR A 7 13.73 14.32 6.30
C THR A 7 12.45 14.63 5.53
N LYS A 8 12.38 15.83 4.94
CA LYS A 8 11.35 16.20 3.95
C LYS A 8 11.48 15.28 2.73
N SER A 9 10.87 14.10 2.78
CA SER A 9 10.71 13.27 1.58
C SER A 9 9.70 13.97 0.67
N SER A 10 10.12 14.29 -0.55
CA SER A 10 9.23 14.55 -1.69
C SER A 10 8.04 13.59 -1.63
N GLN A 11 6.83 14.09 -1.38
CA GLN A 11 5.64 13.26 -1.27
C GLN A 11 5.39 12.56 -2.61
N VAL A 12 5.80 11.30 -2.71
CA VAL A 12 5.41 10.43 -3.82
C VAL A 12 3.90 10.25 -3.74
N SER A 13 3.20 10.51 -4.84
CA SER A 13 1.74 10.32 -4.89
C SER A 13 1.39 8.85 -4.55
N LYS A 14 0.24 8.63 -3.90
CA LYS A 14 -0.25 7.29 -3.55
C LYS A 14 -0.30 6.36 -4.78
N GLN A 15 -0.55 6.94 -5.96
CA GLN A 15 -0.62 6.28 -7.26
C GLN A 15 0.74 5.76 -7.77
N GLN A 16 1.85 6.32 -7.29
CA GLN A 16 3.22 5.94 -7.67
C GLN A 16 4.00 5.30 -6.51
N SER A 17 3.34 5.07 -5.37
CA SER A 17 3.96 4.42 -4.23
C SER A 17 4.15 2.93 -4.50
N PHE A 18 5.28 2.34 -4.11
CA PHE A 18 5.47 0.90 -4.24
C PHE A 18 4.78 0.10 -3.14
N VAL A 19 4.65 0.71 -1.97
CA VAL A 19 4.08 0.11 -0.78
C VAL A 19 3.07 1.09 -0.18
N LEU A 20 1.98 0.56 0.36
CA LEU A 20 1.02 1.29 1.17
C LEU A 20 0.74 0.49 2.45
N TRP A 21 0.74 1.18 3.61
CA TRP A 21 0.40 0.57 4.89
C TRP A 21 -1.08 0.27 4.97
N PHE A 22 -1.46 -0.82 5.64
CA PHE A 22 -2.88 -1.20 5.68
C PHE A 22 -3.76 -0.17 6.41
N GLU A 23 -3.19 0.57 7.35
CA GLU A 23 -3.83 1.68 8.06
C GLU A 23 -4.18 2.86 7.14
N GLU A 24 -3.55 2.95 5.97
CA GLU A 24 -3.68 4.06 5.02
C GLU A 24 -4.50 3.69 3.77
N VAL A 25 -5.01 2.46 3.67
CA VAL A 25 -5.77 1.98 2.50
C VAL A 25 -7.21 1.64 2.87
N GLY A 26 -8.14 1.99 1.98
CA GLY A 26 -9.55 1.62 2.11
C GLY A 26 -10.17 1.24 0.76
N ILE A 27 -11.49 1.19 0.71
CA ILE A 27 -12.24 0.77 -0.48
C ILE A 27 -11.94 1.63 -1.73
N ALA A 28 -11.59 2.91 -1.53
CA ALA A 28 -11.19 3.81 -2.61
C ALA A 28 -9.86 3.40 -3.28
N ASP A 29 -9.04 2.60 -2.59
CA ASP A 29 -7.71 2.19 -3.04
C ASP A 29 -7.70 0.82 -3.72
N ILE A 30 -8.87 0.21 -3.98
CA ILE A 30 -8.99 -1.03 -4.75
C ILE A 30 -8.18 -0.99 -6.07
N PRO A 31 -8.19 0.11 -6.87
CA PRO A 31 -7.37 0.18 -8.08
C PRO A 31 -5.86 0.13 -7.84
N LEU A 32 -5.42 0.45 -6.62
CA LEU A 32 -4.01 0.49 -6.22
C LEU A 32 -3.54 -0.81 -5.58
N VAL A 33 -4.36 -1.42 -4.72
CA VAL A 33 -3.93 -2.57 -3.89
C VAL A 33 -4.78 -3.82 -4.07
N GLY A 34 -5.88 -3.73 -4.83
CA GLY A 34 -6.85 -4.81 -5.01
C GLY A 34 -7.84 -4.97 -3.86
N GLY A 35 -8.92 -5.72 -4.10
CA GLY A 35 -10.05 -5.85 -3.16
C GLY A 35 -9.68 -6.43 -1.80
N LYS A 36 -8.79 -7.44 -1.75
CA LYS A 36 -8.42 -8.10 -0.48
C LYS A 36 -7.67 -7.16 0.46
N ASN A 37 -6.70 -6.42 -0.07
CA ASN A 37 -5.91 -5.48 0.73
C ASN A 37 -6.74 -4.27 1.16
N ALA A 38 -7.64 -3.79 0.29
CA ALA A 38 -8.60 -2.75 0.65
C ALA A 38 -9.55 -3.20 1.76
N SER A 39 -10.12 -4.41 1.67
CA SER A 39 -10.96 -4.97 2.74
C SER A 39 -10.20 -5.14 4.06
N LEU A 40 -8.93 -5.54 4.02
CA LEU A 40 -8.10 -5.66 5.22
C LEU A 40 -7.85 -4.29 5.89
N GLY A 41 -7.57 -3.26 5.10
CA GLY A 41 -7.44 -1.89 5.60
C GLY A 41 -8.73 -1.37 6.24
N GLU A 42 -9.89 -1.62 5.61
CA GLU A 42 -11.20 -1.31 6.19
C GLU A 42 -11.42 -2.05 7.53
N MET A 43 -11.05 -3.33 7.62
CA MET A 43 -11.15 -4.09 8.88
C MET A 43 -10.28 -3.49 9.98
N ILE A 44 -9.05 -3.07 9.67
CA ILE A 44 -8.17 -2.41 10.65
C ILE A 44 -8.81 -1.08 11.11
N GLN A 45 -9.22 -0.22 10.18
CA GLN A 45 -9.77 1.09 10.51
C GLN A 45 -11.07 1.01 11.32
N GLN A 46 -11.95 0.06 10.99
CA GLN A 46 -13.28 -0.03 11.60
C GLN A 46 -13.33 -0.93 12.84
N LEU A 47 -12.56 -2.02 12.88
CA LEU A 47 -12.71 -3.06 13.91
C LEU A 47 -11.65 -2.96 15.01
N THR A 48 -10.46 -2.43 14.74
CA THR A 48 -9.44 -2.22 15.77
C THR A 48 -9.92 -1.28 16.90
N PRO A 49 -10.63 -0.16 16.63
CA PRO A 49 -11.25 0.65 17.69
C PRO A 49 -12.29 -0.09 18.54
N GLN A 50 -12.85 -1.18 18.02
CA GLN A 50 -13.82 -2.04 18.70
C GLN A 50 -13.15 -3.21 19.45
N GLY A 51 -11.82 -3.24 19.51
CA GLY A 51 -11.05 -4.27 20.22
C GLY A 51 -10.82 -5.55 19.42
N VAL A 52 -11.19 -5.59 18.13
CA VAL A 52 -10.89 -6.72 17.25
C VAL A 52 -9.45 -6.62 16.77
N ASN A 53 -8.66 -7.65 17.04
CA ASN A 53 -7.26 -7.69 16.63
C ASN A 53 -7.15 -8.14 15.17
N VAL A 54 -6.66 -7.27 14.30
CA VAL A 54 -6.43 -7.54 12.89
C VAL A 54 -4.93 -7.40 12.62
N PRO A 55 -4.26 -8.38 11.99
CA PRO A 55 -2.83 -8.28 11.70
C PRO A 55 -2.49 -7.07 10.83
N THR A 56 -1.53 -6.26 11.27
CA THR A 56 -0.97 -5.15 10.49
C THR A 56 0.07 -5.63 9.46
N GLY A 57 0.46 -4.74 8.55
CA GLY A 57 1.38 -4.98 7.47
C GLY A 57 1.23 -3.95 6.36
N PHE A 58 1.62 -4.35 5.15
CA PHE A 58 1.58 -3.48 3.99
C PHE A 58 1.21 -4.25 2.72
N ALA A 59 0.68 -3.52 1.73
CA ALA A 59 0.44 -4.02 0.38
C ALA A 59 1.46 -3.47 -0.60
N THR A 60 1.98 -4.32 -1.49
CA THR A 60 2.59 -3.84 -2.74
C THR A 60 1.49 -3.32 -3.66
N THR A 61 1.76 -2.22 -4.35
CA THR A 61 0.75 -1.62 -5.25
C THR A 61 0.80 -2.22 -6.66
N ALA A 62 -0.29 -2.02 -7.40
CA ALA A 62 -0.35 -2.30 -8.83
C ALA A 62 0.70 -1.51 -9.62
N TYR A 63 1.10 -0.32 -9.14
CA TYR A 63 2.22 0.43 -9.73
C TYR A 63 3.54 -0.30 -9.51
N ALA A 64 3.81 -0.80 -8.30
CA ALA A 64 5.01 -1.60 -8.01
C ALA A 64 5.11 -2.83 -8.90
N TYR A 65 4.00 -3.54 -9.08
CA TYR A 65 3.92 -4.69 -9.97
C TYR A 65 4.27 -4.32 -11.42
N ARG A 66 3.62 -3.30 -11.97
CA ARG A 66 3.89 -2.83 -13.35
C ARG A 66 5.34 -2.38 -13.52
N TYR A 67 5.89 -1.65 -12.54
CA TYR A 67 7.29 -1.26 -12.53
C TYR A 67 8.21 -2.47 -12.59
N PHE A 68 7.98 -3.47 -11.75
CA PHE A 68 8.78 -4.70 -11.71
C PHE A 68 8.73 -5.44 -13.05
N ILE A 69 7.53 -5.68 -13.61
CA ILE A 69 7.37 -6.39 -14.89
C ILE A 69 8.13 -5.68 -16.02
N LYS A 70 8.01 -4.35 -16.10
CA LYS A 70 8.72 -3.54 -17.09
C LYS A 70 10.23 -3.61 -16.90
N ALA A 71 10.72 -3.41 -15.67
CA ALA A 71 12.13 -3.43 -15.34
C ALA A 71 12.77 -4.81 -15.60
N ALA A 72 12.01 -5.88 -15.39
CA ALA A 72 12.44 -7.25 -15.64
C ALA A 72 12.33 -7.68 -17.12
N GLY A 73 11.79 -6.83 -18.01
CA GLY A 73 11.58 -7.17 -19.42
C GLY A 73 10.57 -8.31 -19.63
N LEU A 74 9.57 -8.42 -18.75
CA LEU A 74 8.61 -9.53 -18.73
C LEU A 74 7.27 -9.20 -19.41
N GLU A 75 7.08 -7.96 -19.86
CA GLU A 75 5.82 -7.50 -20.48
C GLU A 75 5.35 -8.39 -21.63
N GLU A 76 6.23 -8.70 -22.59
CA GLU A 76 5.90 -9.53 -23.76
C GLU A 76 5.64 -11.00 -23.41
N LYS A 77 6.20 -11.50 -22.31
CA LYS A 77 6.07 -12.92 -21.91
C LYS A 77 4.76 -13.22 -21.18
N LEU A 78 4.04 -12.18 -20.71
CA LEU A 78 2.85 -12.29 -19.88
C LEU A 78 1.55 -11.91 -20.61
N ARG A 79 1.62 -11.46 -21.88
CA ARG A 79 0.46 -11.09 -22.70
C ARG A 79 -0.08 -12.23 -23.53
#